data_AF-A0A8T5R1V4-F1
#
_entry.id   AF-A0A8T5R1V4-F1
#
_cell.length_a   1.000
_cell.length_b   1.000
_cell.length_c   1.000
_cell.angle_alpha   90.00
_cell.angle_beta   90.00
_cell.angle_gamma   90.00
#
_symmetry.space_group_name_H-M   'P 1'
#
loop_
_entity.id
_entity.type
_entity.pdbx_description
1 polymer ?
#
loop_
_entity_poly.entity_id
_entity_poly.type
_entity_poly.pdbx_seq_one_letter_code
_entity_poly.pdbx_strand_id
1 'polypeptide(L)'
;MILLLGIIFALIPVFSYSLQKYLSKKENKFELFQKYLVFRYLDFLFIPFNFIILYVISFTLKSLLLAIVFGLMINLVFHLFWGYFNVKKYESNFYNENSVLLNLSGEVHYLFSSFETTLMLLFLSNPIIGLTSYYLFMILLLFSFGEIYLSYLMNNKKIKISDFSPQTLILIVIIFRMFMLGF
;
A
#
# COMPACT_ATOMS: atom_id res chain seq x y z
N MET A 1 -7.61 -5.67 -24.73
CA MET A 1 -6.31 -5.74 -24.01
C MET A 1 -6.35 -4.99 -22.68
N ILE A 2 -6.73 -3.70 -22.65
CA ILE A 2 -6.80 -2.91 -21.40
C ILE A 2 -7.74 -3.54 -20.36
N LEU A 3 -8.91 -4.05 -20.76
CA LEU A 3 -9.84 -4.73 -19.84
C LEU A 3 -9.20 -5.92 -19.12
N LEU A 4 -8.48 -6.77 -19.87
CA LEU A 4 -7.79 -7.92 -19.30
C LEU A 4 -6.70 -7.49 -18.32
N LEU A 5 -5.91 -6.46 -18.67
CA LEU A 5 -4.92 -5.89 -17.77
C LEU A 5 -5.56 -5.29 -16.50
N GLY A 6 -6.69 -4.61 -16.65
CA GLY A 6 -7.52 -4.10 -15.56
C GLY A 6 -7.91 -5.21 -14.59
N ILE A 7 -8.41 -6.33 -15.10
CA ILE A 7 -8.79 -7.50 -14.30
C ILE A 7 -7.55 -8.10 -13.62
N ILE A 8 -6.44 -8.27 -14.33
CA ILE A 8 -5.20 -8.81 -13.76
C ILE A 8 -4.70 -7.93 -12.60
N PHE A 9 -4.69 -6.61 -12.79
CA PHE A 9 -4.23 -5.67 -11.76
C PHE A 9 -5.17 -5.63 -10.57
N ALA A 10 -6.48 -5.69 -10.81
CA ALA A 10 -7.49 -5.77 -9.75
C ALA A 10 -7.38 -7.05 -8.91
N LEU A 11 -6.81 -8.13 -9.45
CA LEU A 11 -6.60 -9.38 -8.71
C LEU A 11 -5.29 -9.40 -7.89
N ILE A 12 -4.40 -8.44 -8.06
CA ILE A 12 -3.13 -8.38 -7.33
C ILE A 12 -3.32 -8.37 -5.80
N PRO A 13 -4.24 -7.57 -5.21
CA PRO A 13 -4.49 -7.62 -3.77
C PRO A 13 -4.95 -9.00 -3.28
N VAL A 14 -5.79 -9.69 -4.09
CA VAL A 14 -6.28 -11.04 -3.77
C VAL A 14 -5.13 -12.05 -3.78
N PHE A 15 -4.26 -11.96 -4.78
CA PHE A 15 -3.09 -12.83 -4.89
C PHE A 15 -2.10 -12.58 -3.75
N SER A 16 -1.80 -11.30 -3.47
CA SER A 16 -0.96 -10.88 -2.35
C SER A 16 -1.48 -11.43 -1.02
N TYR A 17 -2.76 -11.23 -0.72
CA TYR A 17 -3.41 -11.76 0.49
C TYR A 17 -3.29 -13.30 0.57
N SER A 18 -3.59 -13.99 -0.53
CA SER A 18 -3.58 -15.46 -0.57
C SER A 18 -2.19 -16.03 -0.37
N LEU A 19 -1.18 -15.41 -0.99
CA LEU A 19 0.21 -15.85 -0.88
C LEU A 19 0.77 -15.55 0.51
N GLN A 20 0.53 -14.35 1.06
CA GLN A 20 0.89 -14.03 2.44
C GLN A 20 0.24 -15.00 3.42
N LYS A 21 -1.06 -15.28 3.28
CA LYS A 21 -1.78 -16.27 4.11
C LYS A 21 -1.14 -17.65 4.07
N TYR A 22 -0.77 -18.12 2.87
CA TYR A 22 -0.12 -19.41 2.69
C TYR A 22 1.27 -19.45 3.35
N LEU A 23 2.09 -18.41 3.11
CA LEU A 23 3.44 -18.31 3.67
C LEU A 23 3.42 -18.17 5.20
N SER A 24 2.52 -17.35 5.75
CA SER A 24 2.33 -17.23 7.20
C SER A 24 1.93 -18.56 7.85
N LYS A 25 1.13 -19.40 7.18
CA LYS A 25 0.85 -20.76 7.68
C LYS A 25 2.09 -21.64 7.64
N LYS A 26 2.86 -21.59 6.54
CA LYS A 26 4.10 -22.35 6.38
C LYS A 26 5.16 -21.98 7.44
N GLU A 27 5.18 -20.72 7.87
CA GLU A 27 6.11 -20.19 8.89
C GLU A 27 5.56 -20.24 10.32
N ASN A 28 4.41 -20.87 10.58
CA ASN A 28 3.73 -20.87 11.89
C ASN A 28 3.38 -19.47 12.44
N LYS A 29 3.25 -18.46 11.58
CA LYS A 29 2.87 -17.08 11.93
C LYS A 29 1.41 -16.75 11.60
N PHE A 30 0.56 -17.76 11.39
CA PHE A 30 -0.82 -17.55 10.95
C PHE A 30 -1.67 -16.76 11.95
N GLU A 31 -1.47 -16.96 13.26
CA GLU A 31 -2.16 -16.17 14.29
C GLU A 31 -1.77 -14.70 14.22
N LEU A 32 -0.48 -14.41 14.03
CA LEU A 32 0.01 -13.05 13.80
C LEU A 32 -0.63 -12.46 12.55
N PHE A 33 -0.66 -13.21 11.45
CA PHE A 33 -1.34 -12.79 10.22
C PHE A 33 -2.82 -12.43 10.48
N GLN A 34 -3.55 -13.18 11.30
CA GLN A 34 -4.95 -12.86 11.59
C GLN A 34 -5.14 -11.54 12.36
N LYS A 35 -4.16 -11.12 13.16
CA LYS A 35 -4.20 -9.88 13.95
C LYS A 35 -4.02 -8.61 13.10
N TYR A 36 -3.30 -8.69 11.98
CA TYR A 36 -3.08 -7.53 11.11
C TYR A 36 -4.30 -7.31 10.20
N LEU A 37 -5.10 -6.30 10.52
CA LEU A 37 -6.37 -6.02 9.87
C LEU A 37 -6.21 -5.32 8.51
N VAL A 38 -5.09 -4.63 8.29
CA VAL A 38 -4.83 -3.82 7.08
C VAL A 38 -4.92 -4.68 5.83
N PHE A 39 -4.13 -5.74 5.70
CA PHE A 39 -4.21 -6.60 4.51
C PHE A 39 -5.46 -7.48 4.43
N ARG A 40 -6.19 -7.65 5.54
CA ARG A 40 -7.44 -8.44 5.55
C ARG A 40 -8.60 -7.65 4.96
N TYR A 41 -8.61 -6.34 5.10
CA TYR A 41 -9.76 -5.51 4.76
C TYR A 41 -9.39 -4.31 3.90
N LEU A 42 -8.33 -3.60 4.26
CA LEU A 42 -7.99 -2.33 3.66
C LEU A 42 -7.31 -2.49 2.30
N ASP A 43 -6.43 -3.47 2.14
CA ASP A 43 -5.75 -3.74 0.86
C ASP A 43 -6.76 -4.08 -0.26
N PHE A 44 -7.95 -4.56 0.08
CA PHE A 44 -9.01 -4.84 -0.90
C PHE A 44 -9.60 -3.56 -1.52
N LEU A 45 -9.39 -2.39 -0.93
CA LEU A 45 -9.70 -1.10 -1.56
C LEU A 45 -8.85 -0.88 -2.83
N PHE A 46 -7.71 -1.56 -2.96
CA PHE A 46 -6.90 -1.49 -4.17
C PHE A 46 -7.49 -2.28 -5.34
N ILE A 47 -8.48 -3.15 -5.13
CA ILE A 47 -9.16 -3.85 -6.24
C ILE A 47 -9.83 -2.84 -7.19
N PRO A 48 -10.78 -1.99 -6.73
CA PRO A 48 -11.36 -0.97 -7.60
C PRO A 48 -10.34 0.09 -8.04
N PHE A 49 -9.35 0.42 -7.20
CA PHE A 49 -8.28 1.36 -7.57
C PHE A 49 -7.50 0.84 -8.79
N ASN A 50 -6.95 -0.38 -8.70
CA ASN A 50 -6.14 -1.02 -9.73
C ASN A 50 -6.91 -1.27 -11.02
N PHE A 51 -8.20 -1.57 -10.92
CA PHE A 51 -9.04 -1.68 -12.10
C PHE A 51 -9.15 -0.32 -12.80
N ILE A 52 -9.55 0.73 -12.07
CA ILE A 52 -9.86 2.05 -12.65
C ILE A 52 -8.60 2.76 -13.14
N ILE A 53 -7.50 2.66 -12.40
CA ILE A 53 -6.29 3.43 -12.63
C ILE A 53 -5.66 3.18 -14.00
N LEU A 54 -5.78 1.96 -14.52
CA LEU A 54 -5.28 1.59 -15.85
C LEU A 54 -6.02 2.26 -17.01
N TYR A 55 -7.25 2.72 -16.80
CA TYR A 55 -8.02 3.42 -17.83
C TYR A 55 -7.75 4.92 -17.83
N VAL A 56 -7.11 5.43 -16.79
CA VAL A 56 -6.84 6.86 -16.65
C VAL A 56 -5.37 7.17 -16.86
N ILE A 57 -4.45 6.40 -16.27
CA ILE A 57 -3.03 6.72 -16.35
C ILE A 57 -2.52 6.53 -17.78
N SER A 58 -1.88 7.59 -18.27
CA SER A 58 -0.95 7.51 -19.39
C SER A 58 0.49 7.58 -18.86
N PHE A 59 1.38 6.73 -19.36
CA PHE A 59 2.78 6.79 -18.95
C PHE A 59 3.70 6.47 -20.12
N THR A 60 4.88 7.07 -20.08
CA THR A 60 6.02 6.63 -20.89
C THR A 60 6.74 5.51 -20.16
N LEU A 61 7.50 4.68 -20.88
CA LEU A 61 8.37 3.69 -20.24
C LEU A 61 9.32 4.33 -19.22
N LYS A 62 9.85 5.53 -19.54
CA LYS A 62 10.72 6.30 -18.64
C LYS A 62 10.01 6.65 -17.32
N SER A 63 8.79 7.18 -17.37
CA SER A 63 8.03 7.52 -16.17
C SER A 63 7.62 6.28 -15.37
N LEU A 64 7.29 5.17 -16.05
CA LEU A 64 7.03 3.89 -15.38
C LEU A 64 8.24 3.39 -14.61
N LEU A 65 9.41 3.32 -15.25
CA LEU A 65 10.65 2.86 -14.61
C LEU A 65 11.01 3.75 -13.41
N LEU A 66 10.88 5.07 -13.57
CA LEU A 66 11.14 6.00 -12.48
C LEU A 66 10.18 5.80 -11.30
N ALA A 67 8.88 5.61 -11.57
CA ALA A 67 7.88 5.32 -10.54
C ALA A 67 8.09 3.96 -9.86
N ILE A 68 8.61 2.95 -10.56
CA ILE A 68 9.01 1.67 -9.97
C ILE A 68 10.16 1.87 -8.99
N VAL A 69 11.23 2.57 -9.40
CA VAL A 69 12.39 2.84 -8.56
C VAL A 69 11.99 3.61 -7.30
N PHE A 70 11.24 4.72 -7.46
CA PHE A 70 10.77 5.49 -6.31
C PHE A 70 9.78 4.70 -5.45
N GLY A 71 8.88 3.92 -6.04
CA GLY A 71 7.94 3.07 -5.31
C GLY A 71 8.67 2.08 -4.40
N LEU A 72 9.69 1.39 -4.94
CA LEU A 72 10.54 0.47 -4.18
C LEU A 72 11.32 1.18 -3.07
N MET A 73 11.94 2.33 -3.37
CA MET A 73 12.73 3.10 -2.41
C MET A 73 11.87 3.64 -1.26
N ILE A 74 10.72 4.23 -1.57
CA ILE A 74 9.79 4.78 -0.59
C ILE A 74 9.31 3.67 0.35
N ASN A 75 8.88 2.53 -0.19
CA ASN A 75 8.43 1.41 0.65
C ASN A 75 9.57 0.81 1.46
N LEU A 76 10.79 0.74 0.91
CA LEU A 76 11.94 0.24 1.66
C LEU A 76 12.19 1.12 2.89
N VAL A 77 12.17 2.45 2.72
CA VAL A 77 12.32 3.40 3.82
C VAL A 77 11.21 3.23 4.85
N PHE A 78 9.94 3.13 4.42
CA PHE A 78 8.83 2.93 5.35
C PHE A 78 8.90 1.60 6.11
N HIS A 79 9.26 0.50 5.45
CA HIS A 79 9.43 -0.78 6.12
C HIS A 79 10.64 -0.81 7.05
N LEU A 80 11.75 -0.15 6.70
CA LEU A 80 12.89 -0.03 7.63
C LEU A 80 12.53 0.82 8.84
N PHE A 81 11.81 1.93 8.63
CA PHE A 81 11.31 2.78 9.71
C PHE A 81 10.33 2.02 10.60
N TRP A 82 9.31 1.39 10.02
CA TRP A 82 8.32 0.62 10.77
C TRP A 82 8.96 -0.54 11.52
N GLY A 83 9.93 -1.20 10.89
CA GLY A 83 10.81 -2.20 11.50
C GLY A 83 11.51 -1.61 12.72
N TYR A 84 12.32 -0.56 12.56
CA TYR A 84 13.06 0.06 13.65
C TYR A 84 12.20 0.41 14.88
N PHE A 85 10.99 0.95 14.68
CA PHE A 85 10.10 1.35 15.77
C PHE A 85 9.27 0.21 16.37
N ASN A 86 9.02 -0.88 15.64
CA ASN A 86 8.15 -1.96 16.09
C ASN A 86 8.86 -3.30 16.33
N VAL A 87 10.12 -3.43 15.92
CA VAL A 87 10.94 -4.64 16.04
C VAL A 87 11.00 -5.11 17.49
N LYS A 88 11.28 -4.24 18.47
CA LYS A 88 11.41 -4.66 19.89
C LYS A 88 10.13 -5.25 20.54
N LYS A 89 9.00 -5.35 19.82
CA LYS A 89 7.72 -5.88 20.31
C LYS A 89 7.24 -7.18 19.64
N TYR A 90 8.10 -7.88 18.90
CA TYR A 90 7.78 -9.02 18.00
C TYR A 90 6.53 -9.86 18.29
N GLU A 91 5.43 -9.41 17.68
CA GLU A 91 4.31 -10.21 17.16
C GLU A 91 4.05 -9.73 15.71
N SER A 92 5.11 -9.65 14.91
CA SER A 92 5.02 -9.17 13.52
C SER A 92 4.99 -10.34 12.54
N ASN A 93 3.94 -10.39 11.72
CA ASN A 93 3.87 -11.31 10.60
C ASN A 93 4.89 -11.00 9.49
N PHE A 94 5.54 -9.82 9.54
CA PHE A 94 6.33 -9.30 8.43
C PHE A 94 7.84 -9.36 8.62
N TYR A 95 8.33 -9.51 9.85
CA TYR A 95 9.76 -9.57 10.12
C TYR A 95 10.18 -10.94 10.66
N ASN A 96 11.44 -11.28 10.42
CA ASN A 96 12.10 -12.37 11.12
C ASN A 96 12.26 -11.99 12.60
N GLU A 97 12.17 -12.99 13.48
CA GLU A 97 12.34 -12.82 14.91
C GLU A 97 13.66 -12.10 15.19
N ASN A 98 13.63 -11.06 16.02
CA ASN A 98 14.82 -10.31 16.43
C ASN A 98 15.63 -9.62 15.31
N SER A 99 15.07 -9.48 14.10
CA SER A 99 15.66 -8.63 13.06
C SER A 99 14.67 -7.65 12.42
N VAL A 100 15.20 -6.64 11.74
CA VAL A 100 14.44 -5.75 10.83
C VAL A 100 14.26 -6.35 9.43
N LEU A 101 14.76 -7.57 9.20
CA LEU A 101 14.68 -8.25 7.91
C LEU A 101 13.28 -8.83 7.73
N LEU A 102 12.73 -8.65 6.53
CA LEU A 102 11.43 -9.20 6.18
C LEU A 102 11.50 -10.74 6.15
N ASN A 103 10.41 -11.40 6.56
CA ASN A 103 10.20 -12.81 6.25
C ASN A 103 9.52 -12.95 4.89
N LEU A 104 9.24 -14.18 4.43
CA LEU A 104 8.65 -14.40 3.10
C LEU A 104 7.29 -13.71 2.94
N SER A 105 6.46 -13.71 4.01
CA SER A 105 5.18 -12.97 3.97
C SER A 105 5.40 -11.45 3.89
N GLY A 106 6.41 -10.92 4.57
CA GLY A 106 6.81 -9.52 4.52
C GLY A 106 7.34 -9.10 3.17
N GLU A 107 8.12 -9.95 2.51
CA GLU A 107 8.60 -9.70 1.15
C GLU A 107 7.44 -9.60 0.15
N VAL A 108 6.45 -10.50 0.24
CA VAL A 108 5.25 -10.44 -0.62
C VAL A 108 4.48 -9.15 -0.40
N HIS A 109 4.28 -8.76 0.86
CA HIS A 109 3.60 -7.49 1.16
C HIS A 109 4.41 -6.28 0.69
N TYR A 110 5.74 -6.29 0.85
CA TYR A 110 6.63 -5.23 0.38
C TYR A 110 6.56 -5.05 -1.14
N LEU A 111 6.55 -6.16 -1.90
CA LEU A 111 6.41 -6.10 -3.35
C LEU A 111 5.04 -5.57 -3.75
N PHE A 112 3.98 -6.00 -3.06
CA PHE A 112 2.63 -5.51 -3.25
C PHE A 112 2.52 -3.99 -2.96
N SER A 113 2.95 -3.53 -1.78
CA SER A 113 2.89 -2.12 -1.39
C SER A 113 3.76 -1.24 -2.30
N SER A 114 4.90 -1.75 -2.77
CA SER A 114 5.74 -1.10 -3.78
C SER A 114 5.00 -0.93 -5.11
N PHE A 115 4.32 -1.97 -5.57
CA PHE A 115 3.49 -1.90 -6.78
C PHE A 115 2.36 -0.86 -6.64
N GLU A 116 1.63 -0.88 -5.52
CA GLU A 116 0.56 0.10 -5.27
C GLU A 116 1.11 1.53 -5.21
N THR A 117 2.26 1.72 -4.57
CA THR A 117 2.92 3.03 -4.51
C THR A 117 3.37 3.50 -5.89
N THR A 118 3.88 2.61 -6.74
CA THR A 118 4.19 2.94 -8.14
C THR A 118 2.95 3.43 -8.88
N LEU A 119 1.80 2.76 -8.72
CA LEU A 119 0.56 3.20 -9.34
C LEU A 119 0.11 4.56 -8.80
N MET A 120 0.22 4.81 -7.50
CA MET A 120 -0.07 6.11 -6.90
C MET A 120 0.84 7.23 -7.45
N LEU A 121 2.14 6.97 -7.58
CA LEU A 121 3.10 7.94 -8.14
C LEU A 121 2.79 8.25 -9.62
N LEU A 122 2.41 7.24 -10.40
CA LEU A 122 1.98 7.47 -11.78
C LEU A 122 0.65 8.22 -11.85
N PHE A 123 -0.27 7.95 -10.93
CA PHE A 123 -1.53 8.68 -10.83
C PHE A 123 -1.28 10.15 -10.53
N LEU A 124 -0.30 10.45 -9.67
CA LEU A 124 0.12 11.81 -9.37
C LEU A 124 0.71 12.55 -10.57
N SER A 125 1.55 11.87 -11.34
CA SER A 125 2.23 12.52 -12.48
C SER A 125 1.29 12.78 -13.66
N ASN A 126 0.03 12.33 -13.59
CA ASN A 126 -0.95 12.47 -14.66
C ASN A 126 -1.99 13.57 -14.34
N PRO A 127 -2.14 14.60 -15.19
CA PRO A 127 -3.01 15.76 -14.95
C PRO A 127 -4.49 15.45 -15.24
N ILE A 128 -5.01 14.35 -14.72
CA ILE A 128 -6.37 13.89 -15.01
C ILE A 128 -7.33 14.58 -14.05
N ILE A 129 -8.27 15.33 -14.62
CA ILE A 129 -9.30 16.06 -13.88
C ILE A 129 -10.66 15.48 -14.29
N GLY A 130 -11.43 15.00 -13.32
CA GLY A 130 -12.79 14.54 -13.57
C GLY A 130 -13.35 13.63 -12.48
N LEU A 131 -14.52 13.05 -12.75
CA LEU A 131 -15.21 12.17 -11.81
C LEU A 131 -14.34 10.95 -11.44
N THR A 132 -13.58 10.42 -12.38
CA THR A 132 -12.70 9.26 -12.14
C THR A 132 -11.54 9.59 -11.19
N SER A 133 -10.94 10.78 -11.31
CA SER A 133 -9.91 11.21 -10.36
C SER A 133 -10.50 11.38 -8.96
N TYR A 134 -11.72 11.93 -8.85
CA TYR A 134 -12.42 12.03 -7.57
C TYR A 134 -12.65 10.66 -6.92
N TYR A 135 -13.12 9.67 -7.66
CA TYR A 135 -13.28 8.31 -7.12
C TYR A 135 -11.97 7.71 -6.63
N LEU A 136 -10.89 7.83 -7.39
CA LEU A 136 -9.57 7.36 -6.98
C LEU A 136 -9.07 8.07 -5.72
N PHE A 137 -9.30 9.38 -5.60
CA PHE A 137 -9.00 10.12 -4.37
C PHE A 137 -9.82 9.65 -3.17
N MET A 138 -11.11 9.40 -3.35
CA MET A 138 -11.94 8.88 -2.27
C MET A 138 -11.46 7.51 -1.79
N ILE A 139 -11.01 6.64 -2.71
CA ILE A 139 -10.40 5.35 -2.35
C ILE A 139 -9.12 5.56 -1.52
N LEU A 140 -8.23 6.47 -1.95
CA LEU A 140 -6.98 6.77 -1.24
C LEU A 140 -7.21 7.42 0.14
N LEU A 141 -8.24 8.25 0.26
CA LEU A 141 -8.66 8.84 1.54
C LEU A 141 -9.24 7.77 2.47
N LEU A 142 -10.12 6.89 1.96
CA LEU A 142 -10.66 5.77 2.72
C LEU A 142 -9.55 4.83 3.19
N PHE A 143 -8.57 4.56 2.33
CA PHE A 143 -7.37 3.80 2.71
C PHE A 143 -6.61 4.53 3.84
N SER A 144 -6.29 5.81 3.68
CA SER A 144 -5.52 6.57 4.68
C SER A 144 -6.20 6.61 6.06
N PHE A 145 -7.49 6.96 6.10
CA PHE A 145 -8.24 6.99 7.36
C PHE A 145 -8.49 5.60 7.93
N GLY A 146 -8.74 4.62 7.07
CA GLY A 146 -8.91 3.23 7.47
C GLY A 146 -7.65 2.66 8.10
N GLU A 147 -6.46 2.98 7.59
CA GLU A 147 -5.19 2.53 8.16
C GLU A 147 -4.98 3.09 9.58
N ILE A 148 -5.21 4.39 9.77
CA ILE A 148 -5.13 5.02 11.11
C ILE A 148 -6.12 4.35 12.07
N TYR A 149 -7.37 4.14 11.62
CA TYR A 149 -8.42 3.52 12.44
C TYR A 149 -8.08 2.07 12.80
N LEU A 150 -7.64 1.27 11.83
CA LEU A 150 -7.23 -0.12 12.07
C LEU A 150 -5.99 -0.18 12.96
N SER A 151 -5.03 0.72 12.79
CA SER A 151 -3.87 0.80 13.68
C SER A 151 -4.28 1.14 15.12
N TYR A 152 -5.20 2.09 15.29
CA TYR A 152 -5.79 2.40 16.60
C TYR A 152 -6.41 1.16 17.25
N LEU A 153 -7.17 0.35 16.50
CA LEU A 153 -7.74 -0.89 17.01
C LEU A 153 -6.66 -1.93 17.37
N MET A 154 -5.66 -2.13 16.50
CA MET A 154 -4.59 -3.12 16.70
C MET A 154 -3.65 -2.75 17.86
N ASN A 155 -3.49 -1.46 18.17
CA ASN A 155 -2.58 -0.97 19.20
C ASN A 155 -3.28 -0.62 20.53
N ASN A 156 -4.38 -1.31 20.87
CA ASN A 156 -5.14 -1.08 22.11
C ASN A 156 -5.56 0.38 22.29
N LYS A 157 -6.14 0.98 21.24
CA LYS A 157 -6.66 2.35 21.22
C LYS A 157 -5.58 3.43 21.36
N LYS A 158 -4.36 3.15 20.89
CA LYS A 158 -3.25 4.12 20.82
C LYS A 158 -2.78 4.29 19.39
N ILE A 159 -2.61 5.53 18.96
CA ILE A 159 -2.04 5.85 17.64
C ILE A 159 -0.55 6.10 17.81
N LYS A 160 0.29 5.46 16.99
CA LYS A 160 1.74 5.68 16.97
C LYS A 160 2.11 6.65 15.85
N ILE A 161 3.24 7.33 15.99
CA ILE A 161 3.81 8.20 14.95
C ILE A 161 4.08 7.40 13.66
N SER A 162 4.50 6.14 13.78
CA SER A 162 4.70 5.24 12.64
C SER A 162 3.45 5.06 11.78
N ASP A 163 2.28 5.22 12.38
CA ASP A 163 0.97 5.01 11.77
C ASP A 163 0.49 6.21 10.98
N PHE A 164 1.26 7.32 10.97
CA PHE A 164 1.00 8.50 10.15
C PHE A 164 1.93 8.56 8.92
N SER A 165 2.92 7.67 8.83
CA SER A 165 3.97 7.77 7.82
C SER A 165 3.48 7.48 6.39
N PRO A 166 2.66 6.44 6.13
CA PRO A 166 2.11 6.19 4.79
C PRO A 166 1.04 7.22 4.38
N GLN A 167 0.26 7.71 5.34
CA GLN A 167 -0.79 8.72 5.11
C GLN A 167 -0.20 10.08 4.81
N THR A 168 0.97 10.41 5.39
CA THR A 168 1.67 11.63 5.03
C THR A 168 2.02 11.64 3.55
N LEU A 169 2.44 10.50 2.98
CA LEU A 169 2.66 10.39 1.53
C LEU A 169 1.35 10.62 0.76
N ILE A 170 0.26 9.95 1.13
CA ILE A 170 -1.04 10.07 0.45
C ILE A 170 -1.62 11.50 0.58
N LEU A 171 -1.40 12.17 1.71
CA LEU A 171 -1.81 13.56 1.91
C LEU A 171 -0.94 14.51 1.10
N ILE A 172 0.38 14.32 1.05
CA ILE A 172 1.28 15.08 0.16
C ILE A 172 0.85 14.90 -1.29
N VAL A 173 0.52 13.67 -1.69
CA VAL A 173 -0.02 13.31 -3.00
C VAL A 173 -1.28 14.15 -3.30
N ILE A 174 -2.26 14.13 -2.39
CA ILE A 174 -3.53 14.86 -2.55
C ILE A 174 -3.28 16.37 -2.62
N ILE A 175 -2.53 16.93 -1.68
CA ILE A 175 -2.26 18.36 -1.56
C ILE A 175 -1.49 18.87 -2.79
N PHE A 176 -0.40 18.21 -3.17
CA PHE A 176 0.40 18.59 -4.33
C PHE A 176 -0.45 18.61 -5.61
N ARG A 177 -1.36 17.63 -5.74
CA ARG A 177 -2.27 17.60 -6.88
C ARG A 177 -3.33 18.71 -6.84
N MET A 178 -3.88 19.04 -5.67
CA MET A 178 -4.79 20.19 -5.56
C MET A 178 -4.10 21.49 -6.02
N PHE A 179 -2.85 21.72 -5.59
CA PHE A 179 -2.06 22.87 -6.03
C PHE A 179 -1.78 22.87 -7.55
N MET A 180 -1.38 21.73 -8.13
CA MET A 180 -1.12 21.63 -9.57
C MET A 180 -2.37 21.88 -10.42
N LEU A 181 -3.56 21.65 -9.85
CA LEU A 181 -4.85 21.85 -10.50
C LEU A 181 -5.41 23.26 -10.29
N GLY A 182 -4.73 24.13 -9.55
CA GLY A 182 -5.16 25.51 -9.30
C GLY A 182 -6.31 25.66 -8.30
N PHE A 183 -6.47 24.69 -7.39
CA PHE A 183 -7.34 24.79 -6.22
C PHE A 183 -6.60 25.29 -4.99
#